data_AF-A0AAJ0HME9-F1
#
_entry.id   AF-A0AAJ0HME9-F1
#
_cell.length_a   1.000
_cell.length_b   1.000
_cell.length_c   1.000
_cell.angle_alpha   90.00
_cell.angle_beta   90.00
_cell.angle_gamma   90.00
#
_symmetry.space_group_name_H-M   'P 1'
#
loop_
_entity.id
_entity.type
_entity.pdbx_description
1 polymer ?
#
loop_
_entity_poly.entity_id
_entity_poly.type
_entity_poly.pdbx_seq_one_letter_code
_entity_poly.pdbx_strand_id
1 'polypeptide(L)' 'LHAGIAVSSLPRTFRDAILTIQSLGQKYIWIDTLCIVQDSLAGWNNEVQMGAIYSNAWCTLAASHAHNSTEG' A
#
# COMPACT_ATOMS: atom_id res chain seq x y z
N LEU A 1 11.36 -2.75 -19.37
CA LEU A 1 10.61 -3.47 -18.32
C LEU A 1 11.35 -3.24 -17.02
N HIS A 2 10.81 -2.43 -16.10
CA HIS A 2 11.41 -2.30 -14.77
C HIS A 2 11.19 -3.60 -14.01
N ALA A 3 12.25 -4.14 -13.39
CA ALA A 3 12.13 -5.31 -12.52
C ALA A 3 11.22 -4.96 -11.33
N GLY A 4 10.32 -5.88 -10.96
CA GLY A 4 9.52 -5.74 -9.74
C GLY A 4 10.38 -5.82 -8.48
N ILE A 5 9.83 -5.35 -7.36
CA ILE A 5 10.49 -5.44 -6.06
C ILE A 5 10.21 -6.82 -5.46
N ALA A 6 11.23 -7.47 -4.89
CA ALA A 6 11.04 -8.75 -4.21
C ALA A 6 10.17 -8.56 -2.95
N VAL A 7 9.14 -9.40 -2.77
CA VAL A 7 8.28 -9.31 -1.57
C VAL A 7 9.10 -9.46 -0.28
N SER A 8 10.14 -10.29 -0.30
CA SER A 8 11.03 -10.49 0.85
C SER A 8 11.79 -9.24 1.28
N SER A 9 12.05 -8.29 0.37
CA SER A 9 12.72 -7.03 0.68
C SER A 9 11.79 -5.93 1.18
N LEU A 10 10.47 -6.18 1.21
CA LEU A 10 9.50 -5.22 1.72
C LEU A 10 9.41 -5.29 3.26
N PRO A 11 9.07 -4.17 3.93
CA PRO A 11 8.72 -4.14 5.34
C PRO A 11 7.66 -5.18 5.71
N ARG A 12 7.66 -5.61 6.97
CA ARG A 12 6.82 -6.71 7.45
C ARG A 12 5.33 -6.47 7.18
N THR A 13 4.83 -5.28 7.51
CA THR A 13 3.43 -4.92 7.30
C THR A 13 3.01 -5.03 5.83
N PHE A 14 3.90 -4.73 4.87
CA PHE A 14 3.57 -4.86 3.45
C PHE A 14 3.53 -6.31 3.00
N ARG A 15 4.42 -7.15 3.55
CA ARG A 15 4.40 -8.60 3.29
C ARG A 15 3.12 -9.22 3.83
N ASP A 16 2.75 -8.87 5.06
CA ASP A 16 1.53 -9.37 5.71
C ASP A 16 0.28 -8.88 4.96
N ALA A 17 0.28 -7.63 4.49
CA ALA A 17 -0.78 -7.11 3.62
C ALA A 17 -0.86 -7.90 2.30
N ILE A 18 0.25 -8.12 1.59
CA ILE A 18 0.26 -8.89 0.34
C ILE A 18 -0.30 -10.31 0.55
N LEU A 19 0.15 -11.00 1.60
CA LEU A 19 -0.35 -12.34 1.94
C LEU A 19 -1.86 -12.33 2.25
N THR A 20 -2.32 -11.32 2.98
CA THR A 20 -3.75 -11.17 3.30
C THR A 20 -4.59 -11.00 2.02
N ILE A 21 -4.19 -10.09 1.13
CA ILE A 21 -4.91 -9.81 -0.12
C ILE A 21 -4.91 -11.06 -1.03
N GLN A 22 -3.79 -11.79 -1.10
CA GLN A 22 -3.70 -13.06 -1.84
C GLN A 22 -4.63 -14.13 -1.26
N SER A 23 -4.72 -14.24 0.07
CA SER A 23 -5.65 -15.18 0.73
C SER A 23 -7.12 -14.86 0.45
N LEU A 24 -7.42 -13.58 0.19
CA LEU A 24 -8.74 -13.08 -0.21
C LEU A 24 -9.00 -13.21 -1.73
N GLY A 25 -8.08 -13.84 -2.48
CA GLY A 25 -8.20 -14.07 -3.92
C GLY A 25 -7.96 -12.82 -4.77
N GLN A 26 -7.41 -11.76 -4.18
CA GLN A 26 -7.11 -10.51 -4.87
C GLN A 26 -5.64 -10.48 -5.30
N LYS A 27 -5.38 -9.90 -6.47
CA LYS A 27 -4.04 -9.86 -7.09
C LYS A 27 -3.34 -8.51 -6.90
N TYR A 28 -4.10 -7.45 -6.64
CA TYR A 28 -3.61 -6.09 -6.62
C TYR A 28 -3.86 -5.47 -5.24
N ILE A 29 -2.83 -4.80 -4.74
CA ILE A 29 -2.87 -3.98 -3.53
C ILE A 29 -2.27 -2.62 -3.89
N TRP A 30 -2.88 -1.56 -3.38
CA TRP A 30 -2.32 -0.22 -3.45
C TRP A 30 -1.71 0.12 -2.09
N ILE A 31 -0.44 0.55 -2.10
CA ILE A 31 0.30 0.96 -0.90
C ILE A 31 0.81 2.39 -1.17
N ASP A 32 0.29 3.36 -0.44
CA ASP A 32 0.56 4.80 -0.61
C ASP A 32 2.06 5.14 -0.74
N THR A 33 2.89 4.61 0.15
CA THR A 33 4.34 4.81 0.19
C THR A 33 5.08 4.23 -1.02
N LEU A 34 4.48 3.28 -1.74
CA LEU A 34 5.05 2.71 -2.98
C LEU A 34 4.50 3.39 -4.24
N CYS A 35 3.29 3.97 -4.17
CA CYS A 35 2.56 4.47 -5.32
C CYS A 35 2.57 6.00 -5.44
N ILE A 36 2.83 6.72 -4.36
CA ILE A 36 2.86 8.19 -4.33
C ILE A 36 4.32 8.66 -4.23
N VAL A 37 4.72 9.50 -5.19
CA VAL A 37 6.01 10.21 -5.12
C VAL A 37 5.91 11.27 -4.03
N GLN A 38 6.53 11.00 -2.88
CA GLN A 38 6.46 11.87 -1.69
C GLN A 38 7.23 13.20 -1.84
N ASP A 39 8.18 13.27 -2.79
CA ASP A 39 9.19 14.33 -2.86
C ASP A 39 8.91 15.43 -3.91
N SER A 40 7.65 15.57 -4.35
CA SER A 40 7.27 16.64 -5.27
C SER A 40 6.30 17.63 -4.63
N LEU A 41 6.58 18.92 -4.79
CA LEU A 41 5.75 20.07 -4.38
C LEU A 41 4.31 20.06 -4.93
N ALA A 42 3.92 19.04 -5.71
CA ALA A 42 2.57 18.84 -6.26
C ALA A 42 1.59 18.16 -5.26
N GLY A 43 1.82 18.34 -3.95
CA GLY A 43 1.17 17.57 -2.87
C GLY A 43 -0.35 17.73 -2.72
N TRP A 44 -0.98 18.71 -3.37
CA TRP A 44 -2.41 19.01 -3.17
C TRP A 44 -3.37 18.11 -3.97
N ASN A 45 -2.96 17.60 -5.14
CA ASN A 45 -3.83 16.71 -5.92
C ASN A 45 -3.87 15.28 -5.39
N ASN A 46 -2.90 14.89 -4.55
CA ASN A 46 -2.80 13.53 -4.02
C ASN A 46 -3.87 13.24 -2.96
N GLU A 47 -4.25 14.20 -2.12
CA GLU A 47 -5.30 14.02 -1.11
C GLU A 47 -6.67 13.74 -1.74
N VAL A 48 -7.01 14.44 -2.82
CA VAL A 48 -8.27 14.23 -3.56
C VAL A 48 -8.30 12.83 -4.19
N GLN A 49 -7.16 12.36 -4.70
CA GLN A 49 -7.05 11.01 -5.25
C GLN A 49 -7.11 9.93 -4.16
N MET A 50 -6.56 10.17 -2.97
CA MET A 50 -6.62 9.20 -1.86
C MET A 50 -8.06 8.85 -1.48
N GLY A 51 -8.93 9.85 -1.33
CA GLY A 51 -10.35 9.60 -1.03
C GLY A 51 -11.05 8.76 -2.11
N ALA A 52 -10.75 9.02 -3.39
CA ALA A 52 -11.27 8.22 -4.49
C ALA A 52 -10.70 6.79 -4.50
N ILE A 53 -9.42 6.62 -4.22
CA ILE A 53 -8.77 5.30 -4.18
C ILE A 53 -9.35 4.45 -3.04
N TYR A 54 -9.46 4.99 -1.83
CA TYR A 54 -10.05 4.26 -0.70
C TYR A 54 -11.53 3.94 -0.91
N SER A 55 -12.31 4.85 -1.49
CA SER A 55 -13.74 4.62 -1.75
C SER A 55 -14.02 3.63 -2.88
N ASN A 56 -13.07 3.44 -3.81
CA ASN A 56 -13.17 2.46 -4.89
C ASN A 56 -12.39 1.16 -4.59
N ALA A 57 -11.75 1.05 -3.42
CA ALA A 57 -11.06 -0.16 -3.03
C ALA A 57 -12.05 -1.29 -2.70
N TRP A 58 -11.71 -2.53 -3.10
CA TRP A 58 -12.50 -3.70 -2.72
C TRP A 58 -12.51 -3.91 -1.20
N CYS A 59 -11.36 -3.71 -0.56
CA CYS A 59 -11.22 -3.61 0.90
C CYS A 59 -10.04 -2.71 1.26
N THR A 60 -10.07 -2.12 2.46
CA THR A 60 -8.94 -1.37 3.02
C THR A 60 -8.37 -2.14 4.20
N LEU A 61 -7.06 -2.44 4.18
CA LEU A 61 -6.34 -3.03 5.31
C LEU A 61 -5.78 -1.92 6.19
N ALA A 62 -6.13 -1.93 7.48
CA ALA A 62 -5.61 -0.98 8.47
C ALA A 62 -4.77 -1.73 9.51
N ALA A 63 -3.48 -1.38 9.59
CA ALA A 63 -2.56 -1.94 10.59
C ALA A 63 -2.72 -1.20 11.93
N SER A 64 -3.86 -1.37 12.60
CA SER A 64 -4.25 -0.56 13.76
C SER A 64 -3.41 -0.75 15.03
N HIS A 65 -2.53 -1.77 15.07
CA HIS A 65 -1.67 -2.10 16.22
C HIS A 65 -0.17 -2.01 15.92
N ALA A 66 0.22 -1.65 14.69
CA ALA A 66 1.63 -1.48 14.33
C ALA A 66 2.04 -0.02 14.49
N HIS A 67 3.16 0.26 15.17
CA HIS A 67 3.70 1.63 15.28
C HIS A 67 4.38 2.09 13.99
N ASN A 68 4.83 1.15 13.16
CA ASN A 68 5.46 1.41 11.87
C ASN A 68 5.37 0.17 10.95
N SER A 69 5.79 0.32 9.70
CA SER A 69 5.69 -0.72 8.66
C SER A 69 6.56 -1.97 8.91
N THR A 70 7.37 -2.01 9.97
CA THR A 70 8.24 -3.14 10.31
C THR A 70 7.63 -4.09 11.34
N GLU A 71 6.57 -3.68 12.04
CA GLU A 71 6.07 -4.41 13.22
C GLU A 71 5.09 -5.54 12.89
N GLY A 72 4.39 -5.45 11.74
CA GLY A 72 3.43 -6.46 11.28
C GLY A 72 2.07 -6.28 11.91
#